data_AF-A0ABD3QNT4-F1
#
_entry.id   AF-A0ABD3QNT4-F1
#
_cell.length_a   1.000
_cell.length_b   1.000
_cell.length_c   1.000
_cell.angle_alpha   90.00
_cell.angle_beta   90.00
_cell.angle_gamma   90.00
#
_symmetry.space_group_name_H-M   'P 1'
#
loop_
_entity.id
_entity.type
_entity.pdbx_description
1 polymer ?
#
loop_
_entity_poly.entity_id
_entity_poly.type
_entity_poly.pdbx_seq_one_letter_code
_entity_poly.pdbx_strand_id
1 'polypeptide(L)'
;MMERDDLITVPTLTYKPPNANDYPQPPSWQHALSAILTHVETDASSPIVLFMNENYVCIYDKYPKAKHHCLLMPRLGMLKVSSINELTPHHLDELRRFHALARNIVHELQTSISNAGDHPIPEFKLGYHAIPSLTPLHLHIISTDFDSSCMKTKHHINSFTSKFFVTAEALEAHLESAFVSFNCNKALFADVRKNMAENLLDDGMKCTKCNRTALNLPDWKRHNQSCQVDTKKTKFDCAVNVLLGWSSREFYGPSPNFAHQLSKTAFTIFNPLQDLGYYTINPKQDTYNSLSNIKSAQEILCYIDTNGTPDRLQSITGKEEVAFENPIQTALENRFPYGQMEVAGLHVAALRKVEVQNLDFVFGGSILEMLATRNTNNQPFIATLVPGTKCIMIANRKQYAKNLAQLGFQFERFVTGKSMGDTSDTSSTDHIQTMQIGNMTVLFVAEVDAVDEDSFPVEIKISSPVNWGLRTVFQMISNGSTKLCHGERNGWSATNIALKSLSDVAEYSFKHSIFDVSALQTNILDGMNMIASKVKGSGLYKVIFDGKTMKLVYESNELQYALLPSDYVVERLIKLDTSNHSHSLHRKRRSSEI
;
A
#
# COMPACT_ATOMS: atom_id res chain seq x y z
N MET A 1 -24.33 17.15 2.84
CA MET A 1 -24.85 16.80 4.18
C MET A 1 -23.98 15.66 4.67
N MET A 2 -23.01 15.94 5.55
CA MET A 2 -22.22 14.88 6.20
C MET A 2 -23.08 14.29 7.32
N GLU A 3 -23.19 12.96 7.34
CA GLU A 3 -23.96 12.19 8.32
C GLU A 3 -23.42 12.40 9.74
N ARG A 4 -24.33 12.34 10.72
CA ARG A 4 -24.15 12.74 12.12
C ARG A 4 -23.49 11.65 13.00
N ASP A 5 -22.66 10.78 12.44
CA ASP A 5 -22.15 9.59 13.14
C ASP A 5 -20.74 9.72 13.75
N ASP A 6 -20.12 10.92 13.72
CA ASP A 6 -18.74 11.16 14.18
C ASP A 6 -18.61 12.05 15.44
N LEU A 7 -19.65 12.22 16.25
CA LEU A 7 -19.52 12.91 17.54
C LEU A 7 -18.76 12.01 18.53
N ILE A 8 -17.42 11.99 18.43
CA ILE A 8 -16.56 11.46 19.49
C ILE A 8 -16.81 12.31 20.72
N THR A 9 -17.59 11.78 21.66
CA THR A 9 -17.92 12.42 22.93
C THR A 9 -16.66 12.46 23.79
N VAL A 10 -16.20 13.68 24.08
CA VAL A 10 -15.13 13.92 25.04
C VAL A 10 -15.81 14.21 26.38
N PRO A 11 -15.50 13.47 27.46
CA PRO A 11 -16.04 13.78 28.77
C PRO A 11 -15.48 15.11 29.26
N THR A 12 -16.10 15.69 30.29
CA THR A 12 -15.59 16.93 30.90
C THR A 12 -14.15 16.72 31.37
N LEU A 13 -13.26 17.59 30.89
CA LEU A 13 -11.82 17.54 31.17
C LEU A 13 -11.43 18.64 32.15
N THR A 14 -10.51 18.34 33.08
CA THR A 14 -9.87 19.36 33.91
C THR A 14 -8.37 19.27 33.73
N TYR A 15 -7.73 20.38 33.39
CA TYR A 15 -6.28 20.42 33.18
C TYR A 15 -5.54 20.36 34.52
N LYS A 16 -4.94 19.22 34.84
CA LYS A 16 -4.15 18.98 36.05
C LYS A 16 -2.84 18.26 35.68
N PRO A 17 -1.78 19.00 35.30
CA PRO A 17 -0.56 18.39 34.83
C PRO A 17 0.13 17.58 35.94
N PRO A 18 0.66 16.38 35.63
CA PRO A 18 1.35 15.51 36.59
C PRO A 18 2.78 15.99 36.87
N ASN A 19 3.47 15.33 37.79
CA ASN A 19 4.88 15.57 38.06
C ASN A 19 5.76 14.98 36.94
N ALA A 20 6.94 15.56 36.74
CA ALA A 20 7.88 15.08 35.71
C ALA A 20 8.35 13.62 35.93
N ASN A 21 8.27 13.12 37.18
CA ASN A 21 8.62 11.75 37.56
C ASN A 21 7.53 10.73 37.22
N ASP A 22 6.31 11.17 36.90
CA ASP A 22 5.19 10.29 36.54
C ASP A 22 5.32 9.76 35.10
N TYR A 23 6.22 10.33 34.30
CA TYR A 23 6.48 9.90 32.93
C TYR A 23 7.50 8.75 32.88
N PRO A 24 7.30 7.73 32.02
CA PRO A 24 8.24 6.62 31.87
C PRO A 24 9.59 7.10 31.35
N GLN A 25 10.65 6.36 31.71
CA GLN A 25 12.00 6.61 31.19
C GLN A 25 12.12 6.04 29.77
N PRO A 26 12.47 6.86 28.77
CA PRO A 26 12.52 6.37 27.40
C PRO A 26 13.89 5.76 27.05
N PRO A 27 13.95 4.83 26.08
CA PRO A 27 15.22 4.23 25.65
C PRO A 27 16.13 5.25 24.95
N SER A 28 15.54 6.27 24.32
CA SER A 28 16.22 7.44 23.78
C SER A 28 15.25 8.61 23.76
N TRP A 29 15.77 9.83 23.71
CA TRP A 29 14.95 11.04 23.71
C TRP A 29 13.94 11.04 22.55
N GLN A 30 14.34 10.63 21.35
CA GLN A 30 13.49 10.63 20.15
C GLN A 30 12.29 9.68 20.29
N HIS A 31 12.46 8.56 20.99
CA HIS A 31 11.42 7.53 21.19
C HIS A 31 10.62 7.72 22.48
N ALA A 32 10.63 8.92 23.06
CA ALA A 32 9.95 9.16 24.33
C ALA A 32 8.44 8.94 24.26
N LEU A 33 7.81 9.29 23.13
CA LEU A 33 6.38 9.09 22.95
C LEU A 33 6.03 7.62 22.71
N SER A 34 6.88 6.85 22.02
CA SER A 34 6.72 5.40 21.92
C SER A 34 6.70 4.73 23.30
N ALA A 35 7.61 5.13 24.21
CA ALA A 35 7.64 4.60 25.56
C ALA A 35 6.38 4.97 26.36
N ILE A 36 5.84 6.18 26.15
CA ILE A 36 4.57 6.60 26.75
C ILE A 36 3.41 5.78 26.20
N LEU A 37 3.33 5.56 24.88
CA LEU A 37 2.30 4.72 24.28
C LEU A 37 2.32 3.32 24.88
N THR A 38 3.48 2.67 24.96
CA THR A 38 3.60 1.36 25.63
C THR A 38 3.15 1.41 27.09
N HIS A 39 3.50 2.46 27.83
CA HIS A 39 3.11 2.61 29.23
C HIS A 39 1.59 2.75 29.41
N VAL A 40 0.92 3.60 28.63
CA VAL A 40 -0.53 3.85 28.77
C VAL A 40 -1.38 2.66 28.30
N GLU A 41 -0.86 1.80 27.42
CA GLU A 41 -1.48 0.51 27.10
C GLU A 41 -1.49 -0.43 28.31
N THR A 42 -0.46 -0.38 29.15
CA THR A 42 -0.35 -1.22 30.35
C THR A 42 -1.03 -0.61 31.58
N ASP A 43 -1.11 0.73 31.66
CA ASP A 43 -1.73 1.47 32.76
C ASP A 43 -2.54 2.66 32.22
N ALA A 44 -3.79 2.36 31.87
CA ALA A 44 -4.76 3.35 31.40
C ALA A 44 -5.10 4.44 32.44
N SER A 45 -4.80 4.21 33.73
CA SER A 45 -5.09 5.15 34.82
C SER A 45 -3.93 6.09 35.14
N SER A 46 -2.85 6.03 34.34
CA SER A 46 -1.67 6.86 34.53
C SER A 46 -2.02 8.36 34.57
N PRO A 47 -1.50 9.13 35.54
CA PRO A 47 -1.83 10.55 35.70
C PRO A 47 -1.33 11.43 34.54
N ILE A 48 -0.52 10.88 33.64
CA ILE A 48 -0.07 11.56 32.42
C ILE A 48 -1.14 11.61 31.32
N VAL A 49 -2.19 10.78 31.44
CA VAL A 49 -3.30 10.72 30.48
C VAL A 49 -4.36 11.76 30.84
N LEU A 50 -4.66 12.66 29.91
CA LEU A 50 -5.78 13.59 30.01
C LEU A 50 -7.06 12.96 29.48
N PHE A 51 -6.96 12.25 28.36
CA PHE A 51 -8.09 11.59 27.69
C PHE A 51 -7.57 10.37 26.94
N MET A 52 -8.34 9.29 26.92
CA MET A 52 -8.01 8.11 26.13
C MET A 52 -9.28 7.39 25.69
N ASN A 53 -9.29 6.93 24.44
CA ASN A 53 -10.28 6.02 23.90
C ASN A 53 -9.58 4.90 23.11
N GLU A 54 -10.33 4.01 22.47
CA GLU A 54 -9.79 2.87 21.70
C GLU A 54 -8.76 3.27 20.64
N ASN A 55 -8.92 4.45 20.03
CA ASN A 55 -8.12 4.86 18.86
C ASN A 55 -7.04 5.90 19.17
N TYR A 56 -7.19 6.69 20.23
CA TYR A 56 -6.37 7.86 20.50
C TYR A 56 -6.08 8.06 21.99
N VAL A 57 -4.95 8.68 22.28
CA VAL A 57 -4.59 9.12 23.64
C VAL A 57 -4.12 10.58 23.60
N CYS A 58 -4.63 11.39 24.53
CA CYS A 58 -4.19 12.74 24.80
C CYS A 58 -3.47 12.75 26.14
N ILE A 59 -2.20 13.16 26.13
CA ILE A 59 -1.36 13.25 27.32
C ILE A 59 -0.97 14.69 27.60
N TYR A 60 -0.61 14.98 28.84
CA TYR A 60 0.08 16.23 29.17
C TYR A 60 1.49 16.23 28.54
N ASP A 61 1.94 17.38 28.04
CA ASP A 61 3.34 17.53 27.61
C ASP A 61 4.23 17.63 28.86
N LYS A 62 5.27 16.78 28.96
CA LYS A 62 6.22 16.75 30.09
C LYS A 62 6.96 18.08 30.29
N TYR A 63 7.16 18.84 29.22
CA TYR A 63 7.87 20.11 29.19
C TYR A 63 7.00 21.19 28.55
N PRO A 64 5.86 21.57 29.16
CA PRO A 64 4.81 22.34 28.52
C PRO A 64 5.33 23.71 28.06
N LYS A 65 4.98 24.17 26.86
CA LYS A 65 5.49 25.45 26.30
C LYS A 65 4.50 26.61 26.44
N ALA A 66 3.35 26.35 27.04
CA ALA A 66 2.33 27.32 27.44
C ALA A 66 1.66 26.84 28.73
N LYS A 67 0.72 27.61 29.27
CA LYS A 67 -0.07 27.21 30.46
C LYS A 67 -0.82 25.89 30.24
N HIS A 68 -1.34 25.67 29.03
CA HIS A 68 -1.99 24.43 28.63
C HIS A 68 -1.25 23.85 27.43
N HIS A 69 -0.63 22.70 27.60
CA HIS A 69 0.04 21.98 26.52
C HIS A 69 -0.19 20.47 26.66
N CYS A 70 -0.82 19.88 25.66
CA CYS A 70 -1.05 18.45 25.54
C CYS A 70 -0.56 17.93 24.19
N LEU A 71 -0.31 16.62 24.14
CA LEU A 71 0.02 15.88 22.91
C LEU A 71 -1.07 14.85 22.67
N LEU A 72 -1.74 14.92 21.52
CA LEU A 72 -2.68 13.92 21.06
C LEU A 72 -1.97 12.96 20.11
N MET A 73 -2.13 11.65 20.29
CA MET A 73 -1.43 10.60 19.55
C MET A 73 -2.36 9.44 19.14
N PRO A 74 -2.13 8.79 17.98
CA PRO A 74 -2.86 7.59 17.56
C PRO A 74 -2.39 6.32 18.27
N ARG A 75 -3.31 5.36 18.47
CA ARG A 75 -3.05 4.04 19.11
C ARG A 75 -3.16 2.85 18.16
N LEU A 76 -4.12 2.82 17.22
CA LEU A 76 -4.40 1.63 16.37
C LEU A 76 -4.21 1.87 14.86
N GLY A 77 -4.79 2.93 14.28
CA GLY A 77 -4.77 3.18 12.82
C GLY A 77 -3.46 3.81 12.32
N MET A 78 -3.13 5.01 12.79
CA MET A 78 -1.92 5.75 12.39
C MET A 78 -0.66 5.46 13.23
N LEU A 79 -0.62 4.39 14.02
CA LEU A 79 0.50 4.11 14.94
C LEU A 79 1.87 4.03 14.25
N LYS A 80 1.89 3.62 12.97
CA LYS A 80 3.12 3.46 12.17
C LYS A 80 3.61 4.77 11.53
N VAL A 81 2.84 5.86 11.60
CA VAL A 81 3.22 7.15 11.05
C VAL A 81 4.11 7.88 12.05
N SER A 82 5.37 8.11 11.67
CA SER A 82 6.36 8.75 12.55
C SER A 82 6.29 10.27 12.52
N SER A 83 5.87 10.85 11.38
CA SER A 83 5.82 12.30 11.17
C SER A 83 4.85 12.69 10.07
N ILE A 84 4.57 13.99 9.94
CA ILE A 84 3.75 14.50 8.84
C ILE A 84 4.34 14.23 7.44
N ASN A 85 5.63 13.89 7.33
CA ASN A 85 6.28 13.55 6.05
C ASN A 85 5.92 12.16 5.52
N GLU A 86 5.27 11.34 6.34
CA GLU A 86 4.81 9.99 5.97
C GLU A 86 3.32 9.99 5.62
N LEU A 87 2.66 11.15 5.72
CA LEU A 87 1.25 11.30 5.34
C LEU A 87 1.10 11.35 3.83
N THR A 88 0.05 10.70 3.37
CA THR A 88 -0.41 10.64 1.98
C THR A 88 -1.86 11.11 1.92
N PRO A 89 -2.42 11.44 0.73
CA PRO A 89 -3.82 11.82 0.60
C PRO A 89 -4.80 10.79 1.18
N HIS A 90 -4.43 9.50 1.21
CA HIS A 90 -5.24 8.42 1.79
C HIS A 90 -5.46 8.57 3.30
N HIS A 91 -4.61 9.30 4.01
CA HIS A 91 -4.75 9.52 5.44
C HIS A 91 -5.76 10.64 5.79
N LEU A 92 -6.26 11.39 4.80
CA LEU A 92 -7.03 12.62 5.04
C LEU A 92 -8.28 12.40 5.89
N ASP A 93 -9.04 11.33 5.65
CA ASP A 93 -10.29 11.07 6.38
C ASP A 93 -10.05 10.66 7.84
N GLU A 94 -8.99 9.90 8.11
CA GLU A 94 -8.59 9.58 9.49
C GLU A 94 -8.02 10.82 10.19
N LEU A 95 -7.22 11.62 9.47
CA LEU A 95 -6.64 12.85 10.00
C LEU A 95 -7.71 13.90 10.34
N ARG A 96 -8.77 14.03 9.54
CA ARG A 96 -9.93 14.89 9.82
C ARG A 96 -10.64 14.49 11.11
N ARG A 97 -10.83 13.18 11.34
CA ARG A 97 -11.39 12.65 12.59
C ARG A 97 -10.46 12.91 13.77
N PHE A 98 -9.15 12.73 13.59
CA PHE A 98 -8.13 13.04 14.59
C PHE A 98 -8.13 14.52 14.99
N HIS A 99 -8.20 15.44 14.02
CA HIS A 99 -8.29 16.87 14.29
C HIS A 99 -9.65 17.29 14.89
N ALA A 100 -10.75 16.62 14.53
CA ALA A 100 -12.05 16.85 15.15
C ALA A 100 -12.04 16.52 16.65
N LEU A 101 -11.45 15.38 17.02
CA LEU A 101 -11.24 15.03 18.42
C LEU A 101 -10.41 16.09 19.16
N ALA A 102 -9.32 16.58 18.55
CA ALA A 102 -8.51 17.64 19.16
C ALA A 102 -9.30 18.93 19.42
N ARG A 103 -10.19 19.31 18.49
CA ARG A 103 -11.11 20.45 18.68
C ARG A 103 -12.09 20.22 19.82
N ASN A 104 -12.63 19.00 19.96
CA ASN A 104 -13.51 18.65 21.07
C ASN A 104 -12.78 18.70 22.43
N ILE A 105 -11.54 18.23 22.49
CA ILE A 105 -10.69 18.34 23.69
C ILE A 105 -10.47 19.81 24.07
N VAL A 106 -10.16 20.67 23.10
CA VAL A 106 -10.03 22.13 23.33
C VAL A 106 -11.33 22.71 23.88
N HIS A 107 -12.47 22.35 23.31
CA HIS A 107 -13.77 22.82 23.76
C HIS A 107 -14.03 22.47 25.23
N GLU A 108 -13.80 21.23 25.63
CA GLU A 108 -13.99 20.79 27.02
C GLU A 108 -13.02 21.50 27.99
N LEU A 109 -11.75 21.69 27.59
CA LEU A 109 -10.80 22.45 28.39
C LEU A 109 -11.24 23.90 28.57
N GLN A 110 -11.68 24.57 27.51
CA GLN A 110 -12.17 25.95 27.58
C GLN A 110 -13.42 26.07 28.46
N THR A 111 -14.36 25.12 28.36
CA THR A 111 -15.55 25.04 29.21
C THR A 111 -15.17 24.87 30.68
N SER A 112 -14.25 23.97 31.00
CA SER A 112 -13.76 23.79 32.38
C SER A 112 -13.09 25.03 32.94
N ILE A 113 -12.28 25.74 32.14
CA ILE A 113 -11.60 26.98 32.55
C ILE A 113 -12.64 28.09 32.81
N SER A 114 -13.62 28.23 31.92
CA SER A 114 -14.71 29.18 32.09
C SER A 114 -15.52 28.91 33.36
N ASN A 115 -15.83 27.64 33.64
CA ASN A 115 -16.58 27.24 34.84
C ASN A 115 -15.78 27.45 36.14
N ALA A 116 -14.45 27.41 36.07
CA ALA A 116 -13.57 27.70 37.20
C ALA A 116 -13.47 29.20 37.52
N GLY A 117 -14.05 30.08 36.69
CA GLY A 117 -13.99 31.53 36.86
C GLY A 117 -12.70 32.18 36.35
N ASP A 118 -11.88 31.43 35.59
CA ASP A 118 -10.62 31.93 35.03
C ASP A 118 -10.89 32.69 33.71
N HIS A 119 -10.60 33.98 33.70
CA HIS A 119 -10.74 34.85 32.53
C HIS A 119 -9.46 35.65 32.22
N PRO A 120 -9.14 35.90 30.93
CA PRO A 120 -9.87 35.46 29.73
C PRO A 120 -9.66 33.97 29.41
N ILE A 121 -10.62 33.37 28.71
CA ILE A 121 -10.51 31.99 28.23
C ILE A 121 -9.36 31.91 27.22
N PRO A 122 -8.40 30.98 27.37
CA PRO A 122 -7.25 30.91 26.47
C PRO A 122 -7.66 30.44 25.06
N GLU A 123 -7.05 31.05 24.06
CA GLU A 123 -7.07 30.53 22.69
C GLU A 123 -6.06 29.38 22.54
N PHE A 124 -6.40 28.39 21.71
CA PHE A 124 -5.55 27.23 21.42
C PHE A 124 -5.10 27.19 19.96
N LYS A 125 -3.93 26.60 19.74
CA LYS A 125 -3.44 26.14 18.44
C LYS A 125 -3.44 24.62 18.40
N LEU A 126 -3.82 24.09 17.24
CA LEU A 126 -3.76 22.67 16.90
C LEU A 126 -2.80 22.51 15.72
N GLY A 127 -1.79 21.66 15.86
CA GLY A 127 -0.86 21.43 14.75
C GLY A 127 0.37 20.61 15.10
N TYR A 128 1.30 20.57 14.16
CA TYR A 128 2.48 19.73 14.16
C TYR A 128 3.73 20.59 14.01
N HIS A 129 4.84 20.13 14.55
CA HIS A 129 6.13 20.63 14.12
C HIS A 129 6.46 20.10 12.72
N ALA A 130 6.91 20.98 11.82
CA ALA A 130 7.31 20.62 10.46
C ALA A 130 8.42 19.56 10.45
N ILE A 131 9.37 19.68 11.38
CA ILE A 131 10.37 18.63 11.66
C ILE A 131 10.15 18.20 13.12
N PRO A 132 9.49 17.06 13.38
CA PRO A 132 9.19 16.64 14.73
C PRO A 132 10.46 16.21 15.45
N SER A 133 10.51 16.55 16.74
CA SER A 133 11.63 16.21 17.61
C SER A 133 11.45 14.84 18.30
N LEU A 134 10.23 14.31 18.27
CA LEU A 134 9.81 13.05 18.89
C LEU A 134 9.05 12.19 17.88
N THR A 135 9.06 10.87 18.06
CA THR A 135 8.26 9.90 17.31
C THR A 135 7.44 9.03 18.28
N PRO A 136 6.20 8.60 17.90
CA PRO A 136 5.54 8.74 16.59
C PRO A 136 4.79 10.08 16.40
N LEU A 137 3.97 10.18 15.35
CA LEU A 137 3.14 11.35 15.02
C LEU A 137 2.33 11.81 16.25
N HIS A 138 2.39 13.11 16.55
CA HIS A 138 1.67 13.73 17.65
C HIS A 138 1.20 15.13 17.26
N LEU A 139 -0.05 15.44 17.58
CA LEU A 139 -0.64 16.76 17.43
C LEU A 139 -0.46 17.54 18.73
N HIS A 140 0.10 18.74 18.64
CA HIS A 140 0.16 19.69 19.75
C HIS A 140 -1.21 20.35 19.93
N ILE A 141 -1.73 20.26 21.15
CA ILE A 141 -2.85 21.07 21.64
C ILE A 141 -2.25 22.07 22.63
N ILE A 142 -2.05 23.32 22.20
CA ILE A 142 -1.28 24.30 22.98
C ILE A 142 -1.99 25.66 23.07
N SER A 143 -2.08 26.25 24.26
CA SER A 143 -2.60 27.60 24.43
C SER A 143 -1.63 28.65 23.89
N THR A 144 -2.17 29.75 23.38
CA THR A 144 -1.38 30.81 22.69
C THR A 144 -0.72 31.81 23.64
N ASP A 145 -0.90 31.65 24.96
CA ASP A 145 -0.19 32.46 25.95
C ASP A 145 1.32 32.21 25.94
N PHE A 146 1.78 31.00 25.56
CA PHE A 146 3.19 30.60 25.57
C PHE A 146 3.96 30.97 26.87
N ASP A 147 3.24 31.03 27.98
CA ASP A 147 3.73 31.44 29.29
C ASP A 147 4.16 30.21 30.08
N SER A 148 5.44 29.89 30.00
CA SER A 148 6.01 28.71 30.66
C SER A 148 7.47 28.89 31.04
N SER A 149 7.85 28.28 32.16
CA SER A 149 9.25 28.13 32.58
C SER A 149 10.04 27.21 31.63
N CYS A 150 9.38 26.29 30.93
CA CYS A 150 10.01 25.38 29.94
C CYS A 150 10.23 26.03 28.56
N MET A 151 9.71 27.24 28.33
CA MET A 151 10.07 28.06 27.17
C MET A 151 11.48 28.66 27.37
N LYS A 152 12.53 27.91 27.00
CA LYS A 152 13.92 28.17 27.39
C LYS A 152 14.83 28.64 26.26
N THR A 153 14.42 28.51 25.01
CA THR A 153 15.28 28.79 23.86
C THR A 153 14.51 29.52 22.77
N LYS A 154 15.26 30.19 21.89
CA LYS A 154 14.75 30.77 20.64
C LYS A 154 14.06 29.72 19.78
N HIS A 155 14.64 28.53 19.68
CA HIS A 155 14.07 27.40 18.97
C HIS A 155 12.70 26.99 19.55
N HIS A 156 12.54 26.94 20.88
CA HIS A 156 11.23 26.65 21.48
C HIS A 156 10.19 27.71 21.11
N ILE A 157 10.56 28.99 21.06
CA ILE A 157 9.61 30.05 20.66
C ILE A 157 9.23 29.86 19.19
N ASN A 158 10.23 29.84 18.31
CA ASN A 158 10.01 29.83 16.87
C ASN A 158 9.31 28.55 16.38
N SER A 159 9.47 27.41 17.07
CA SER A 159 8.79 26.17 16.71
C SER A 159 7.27 26.25 16.85
N PHE A 160 6.75 27.11 17.75
CA PHE A 160 5.31 27.32 17.92
C PHE A 160 4.79 28.65 17.34
N THR A 161 5.64 29.65 17.11
CA THR A 161 5.21 30.99 16.69
C THR A 161 5.46 31.30 15.21
N SER A 162 6.19 30.44 14.48
CA SER A 162 6.46 30.60 13.04
C SER A 162 5.69 29.58 12.19
N LYS A 163 5.91 29.60 10.86
CA LYS A 163 5.38 28.58 9.94
C LYS A 163 5.95 27.17 10.18
N PHE A 164 6.98 27.04 11.02
CA PHE A 164 7.44 25.74 11.53
C PHE A 164 6.32 24.97 12.24
N PHE A 165 5.37 25.68 12.85
CA PHE A 165 4.13 25.09 13.34
C PHE A 165 3.12 24.94 12.20
N VAL A 166 2.98 23.73 11.67
CA VAL A 166 2.00 23.37 10.64
C VAL A 166 0.65 23.17 11.31
N THR A 167 -0.32 24.05 11.05
CA THR A 167 -1.67 23.91 11.61
C THR A 167 -2.39 22.68 11.06
N ALA A 168 -3.32 22.15 11.85
CA ALA A 168 -4.21 21.06 11.42
C ALA A 168 -4.91 21.39 10.09
N GLU A 169 -5.43 22.61 9.96
CA GLU A 169 -6.14 23.08 8.77
C GLU A 169 -5.22 23.19 7.54
N ALA A 170 -3.98 23.66 7.70
CA ALA A 170 -3.04 23.76 6.59
C ALA A 170 -2.60 22.38 6.10
N LEU A 171 -2.46 21.40 7.00
CA LEU A 171 -2.12 20.03 6.62
C LEU A 171 -3.28 19.34 5.91
N GLU A 172 -4.52 19.49 6.39
CA GLU A 172 -5.71 19.00 5.69
C GLU A 172 -5.83 19.60 4.29
N ALA A 173 -5.73 20.92 4.17
CA ALA A 173 -5.81 21.61 2.87
C ALA A 173 -4.68 21.19 1.92
N HIS A 174 -3.46 20.97 2.44
CA HIS A 174 -2.36 20.45 1.64
C HIS A 174 -2.65 19.05 1.12
N LEU A 175 -3.08 18.12 1.97
CA LEU A 175 -3.43 16.76 1.56
C LEU A 175 -4.58 16.72 0.56
N GLU A 176 -5.58 17.57 0.75
CA GLU A 176 -6.72 17.73 -0.18
C GLU A 176 -6.32 18.32 -1.53
N SER A 177 -5.24 19.11 -1.58
CA SER A 177 -4.72 19.70 -2.83
C SER A 177 -4.00 18.69 -3.74
N ALA A 178 -3.85 17.44 -3.31
CA ALA A 178 -3.23 16.41 -4.14
C ALA A 178 -4.06 16.18 -5.40
N PHE A 179 -3.53 16.58 -6.56
CA PHE A 179 -4.01 16.04 -7.82
C PHE A 179 -3.74 14.54 -7.80
N VAL A 180 -4.80 13.74 -7.88
CA VAL A 180 -4.72 12.29 -7.88
C VAL A 180 -4.09 11.85 -9.21
N SER A 181 -2.76 11.93 -9.30
CA SER A 181 -2.00 11.29 -10.36
C SER A 181 -1.81 9.83 -9.94
N PHE A 182 -2.81 9.01 -10.23
CA PHE A 182 -2.70 7.56 -10.14
C PHE A 182 -1.75 7.08 -11.24
N ASN A 183 -0.45 7.15 -10.94
CA ASN A 183 0.48 6.20 -11.54
C ASN A 183 0.81 5.21 -10.42
N CYS A 184 0.38 3.97 -10.58
CA CYS A 184 0.29 2.89 -9.59
C CYS A 184 1.57 2.59 -8.78
N ASN A 185 2.70 3.22 -9.10
CA ASN A 185 4.00 3.02 -8.46
C ASN A 185 4.60 4.29 -7.83
N LYS A 186 3.89 5.42 -7.80
CA LYS A 186 4.37 6.68 -7.19
C LYS A 186 3.30 7.28 -6.30
N ALA A 187 3.43 7.12 -4.98
CA ALA A 187 2.59 7.83 -4.03
C ALA A 187 3.13 9.24 -3.79
N LEU A 188 2.21 10.19 -3.69
CA LEU A 188 2.51 11.53 -3.21
C LEU A 188 2.53 11.52 -1.68
N PHE A 189 3.67 11.91 -1.13
CA PHE A 189 3.84 12.14 0.30
C PHE A 189 3.89 13.64 0.56
N ALA A 190 3.22 14.07 1.63
CA ALA A 190 3.51 15.37 2.20
C ALA A 190 5.01 15.44 2.50
N ASP A 191 5.66 16.50 2.06
CA ASP A 191 7.08 16.70 2.25
C ASP A 191 7.33 18.08 2.82
N VAL A 192 8.20 18.15 3.82
CA VAL A 192 8.58 19.39 4.45
C VAL A 192 9.89 19.88 3.84
N ARG A 193 9.90 21.14 3.39
CA ARG A 193 11.10 21.84 2.91
C ARG A 193 12.08 22.07 4.07
N LYS A 194 12.85 21.04 4.44
CA LYS A 194 13.66 20.98 5.66
C LYS A 194 14.56 22.20 5.88
N ASN A 195 15.35 22.57 4.88
CA ASN A 195 16.24 23.74 4.98
C ASN A 195 15.47 25.04 5.27
N MET A 196 14.29 25.21 4.68
CA MET A 196 13.44 26.38 4.95
C MET A 196 12.84 26.32 6.35
N ALA A 197 12.44 25.13 6.81
CA ALA A 197 11.93 24.91 8.16
C ALA A 197 13.00 25.19 9.23
N GLU A 198 14.23 24.71 9.03
CA GLU A 198 15.37 24.93 9.92
C GLU A 198 15.72 26.43 10.03
N ASN A 199 15.75 27.16 8.91
CA ASN A 199 16.00 28.60 8.91
C ASN A 199 14.98 29.39 9.76
N LEU A 200 13.71 28.96 9.80
CA LEU A 200 12.68 29.61 10.63
C LEU A 200 12.95 29.47 12.13
N LEU A 201 13.65 28.41 12.56
CA LEU A 201 14.04 28.23 13.95
C LEU A 201 15.14 29.21 14.35
N ASP A 202 15.94 29.65 13.38
CA ASP A 202 17.01 30.64 13.53
C ASP A 202 16.57 32.09 13.26
N ASP A 203 15.30 32.35 12.98
CA ASP A 203 14.76 33.71 12.83
C ASP A 203 14.63 34.46 14.16
N GLY A 204 14.63 35.79 14.13
CA GLY A 204 14.40 36.60 15.33
C GLY A 204 13.11 36.23 16.08
N MET A 205 13.13 36.20 17.42
CA MET A 205 11.97 35.84 18.23
C MET A 205 10.89 36.93 18.15
N LYS A 206 9.87 36.70 17.33
CA LYS A 206 8.79 37.67 17.10
C LYS A 206 7.62 37.43 18.05
N CYS A 207 6.97 38.52 18.46
CA CYS A 207 5.69 38.46 19.14
C CYS A 207 4.59 38.04 18.16
N THR A 208 3.77 37.06 18.52
CA THR A 208 2.63 36.59 17.70
C THR A 208 1.52 37.62 17.54
N LYS A 209 1.49 38.64 18.39
CA LYS A 209 0.49 39.71 18.42
C LYS A 209 0.95 40.95 17.65
N CYS A 210 2.02 41.61 18.10
CA CYS A 210 2.46 42.88 17.49
C CYS A 210 3.61 42.74 16.49
N ASN A 211 4.11 41.52 16.25
CA ASN A 211 5.25 41.23 15.37
C ASN A 211 6.58 41.88 15.78
N ARG A 212 6.69 42.49 16.97
CA ARG A 212 7.94 43.00 17.54
C ARG A 212 8.96 41.87 17.65
N THR A 213 10.18 42.10 17.15
CA THR A 213 11.32 41.19 17.35
C THR A 213 11.99 41.48 18.69
N ALA A 214 12.13 40.46 19.53
CA ALA A 214 12.76 40.57 20.85
C ALA A 214 14.29 40.51 20.75
N LEU A 215 14.96 41.20 21.67
CA LEU A 215 16.43 41.25 21.75
C LEU A 215 17.03 39.96 22.30
N ASN A 216 16.35 39.33 23.26
CA ASN A 216 16.74 38.09 23.91
C ASN A 216 15.51 37.41 24.55
N LEU A 217 15.71 36.22 25.09
CA LEU A 217 14.62 35.43 25.67
C LEU A 217 13.90 36.15 26.84
N PRO A 218 14.59 36.78 27.81
CA PRO A 218 13.93 37.58 28.85
C PRO A 218 13.06 38.73 28.32
N ASP A 219 13.52 39.45 27.30
CA ASP A 219 12.75 40.49 26.63
C ASP A 219 11.49 39.92 25.95
N TRP A 220 11.63 38.78 25.26
CA TRP A 220 10.50 38.11 24.63
C TRP A 220 9.44 37.69 25.65
N LYS A 221 9.83 37.02 26.75
CA LYS A 221 8.90 36.58 27.79
C LYS A 221 8.13 37.74 28.42
N ARG A 222 8.85 38.79 28.81
CA ARG A 222 8.25 40.00 29.41
C ARG A 222 7.23 40.63 28.45
N HIS A 223 7.61 40.78 27.19
CA HIS A 223 6.75 41.36 26.18
C HIS A 223 5.53 40.49 25.87
N ASN A 224 5.71 39.18 25.75
CA ASN A 224 4.63 38.24 25.48
C ASN A 224 3.53 38.27 26.56
N GLN A 225 3.93 38.40 27.83
CA GLN A 225 3.01 38.55 28.97
C GLN A 225 2.25 39.88 28.97
N SER A 226 2.87 40.98 28.51
CA SER A 226 2.30 42.33 28.59
C SER A 226 1.73 42.87 27.26
N CYS A 227 1.80 42.11 26.17
CA CYS A 227 1.37 42.58 24.86
C CYS A 227 -0.17 42.59 24.74
N GLN A 228 -0.73 43.78 24.53
CA GLN A 228 -2.17 44.06 24.43
C GLN A 228 -2.66 44.26 22.97
N VAL A 229 -1.82 44.00 21.97
CA VAL A 229 -2.25 44.12 20.57
C VAL A 229 -3.15 42.94 20.21
N ASP A 230 -4.38 43.22 19.81
CA ASP A 230 -5.29 42.20 19.28
C ASP A 230 -5.05 42.02 17.77
N THR A 231 -4.66 40.82 17.37
CA THR A 231 -4.59 40.46 15.96
C THR A 231 -5.88 39.80 15.49
N LYS A 232 -6.61 40.46 14.58
CA LYS A 232 -7.63 39.77 13.78
C LYS A 232 -6.92 38.96 12.69
N LYS A 233 -6.87 37.64 12.81
CA LYS A 233 -6.39 36.77 11.73
C LYS A 233 -7.46 36.64 10.64
N THR A 234 -7.05 36.67 9.37
CA THR A 234 -7.95 36.33 8.27
C THR A 234 -7.99 34.82 8.07
N LYS A 235 -9.13 34.27 7.66
CA LYS A 235 -9.33 32.81 7.48
C LYS A 235 -8.35 32.21 6.44
N PHE A 236 -7.87 33.03 5.50
CA PHE A 236 -6.91 32.63 4.46
C PHE A 236 -5.49 32.37 5.00
N ASP A 237 -5.07 33.06 6.05
CA ASP A 237 -3.70 32.93 6.60
C ASP A 237 -3.43 31.56 7.25
N CYS A 238 -4.49 30.83 7.62
CA CYS A 238 -4.40 29.53 8.30
C CYS A 238 -4.37 28.32 7.36
N ALA A 239 -4.69 28.49 6.08
CA ALA A 239 -4.94 27.37 5.16
C ALA A 239 -3.72 26.95 4.32
N VAL A 240 -2.69 27.78 4.20
CA VAL A 240 -1.51 27.49 3.36
C VAL A 240 -0.22 27.58 4.18
N ASN A 241 0.51 26.47 4.24
CA ASN A 241 1.86 26.45 4.83
C ASN A 241 2.91 26.25 3.72
N VAL A 242 3.76 27.26 3.53
CA VAL A 242 4.80 27.28 2.47
C VAL A 242 5.90 26.22 2.66
N LEU A 243 5.98 25.61 3.84
CA LEU A 243 6.90 24.52 4.11
C LEU A 243 6.41 23.19 3.52
N LEU A 244 5.11 23.05 3.29
CA LEU A 244 4.53 21.84 2.74
C LEU A 244 4.73 21.81 1.23
N GLY A 245 5.18 20.65 0.74
CA GLY A 245 5.34 20.31 -0.65
C GLY A 245 4.93 18.85 -0.88
N TRP A 246 5.17 18.39 -2.10
CA TRP A 246 4.94 17.00 -2.48
C TRP A 246 6.28 16.36 -2.81
N SER A 247 6.55 15.19 -2.24
CA SER A 247 7.56 14.28 -2.77
C SER A 247 6.87 13.08 -3.40
N SER A 248 7.32 12.69 -4.59
CA SER A 248 6.93 11.40 -5.18
C SER A 248 7.97 10.37 -4.78
N ARG A 249 7.52 9.26 -4.20
CA ARG A 249 8.37 8.12 -3.84
C ARG A 249 7.72 6.85 -4.35
N GLU A 250 8.54 5.87 -4.72
CA GLU A 250 8.05 4.51 -4.88
C GLU A 250 7.52 4.04 -3.52
N PHE A 251 6.22 3.75 -3.48
CA PHE A 251 5.57 3.25 -2.28
C PHE A 251 4.77 2.02 -2.66
N TYR A 252 5.21 0.89 -2.14
CA TYR A 252 4.60 -0.40 -2.35
C TYR A 252 3.85 -0.82 -1.08
N GLY A 253 2.85 -0.05 -0.68
CA GLY A 253 1.88 -0.46 0.34
C GLY A 253 0.81 -1.38 -0.26
N PRO A 254 -0.06 -2.01 0.55
CA PRO A 254 -1.16 -2.80 0.01
C PRO A 254 -2.16 -1.90 -0.74
N SER A 255 -2.73 -2.38 -1.84
CA SER A 255 -3.82 -1.68 -2.53
C SER A 255 -5.04 -1.58 -1.60
N PRO A 256 -5.47 -0.36 -1.20
CA PRO A 256 -6.59 -0.21 -0.27
C PRO A 256 -7.90 -0.74 -0.83
N ASN A 257 -8.12 -0.56 -2.14
CA ASN A 257 -9.32 -1.04 -2.81
C ASN A 257 -9.36 -2.57 -2.82
N PHE A 258 -8.23 -3.22 -3.17
CA PHE A 258 -8.14 -4.67 -3.11
C PHE A 258 -8.30 -5.21 -1.69
N ALA A 259 -7.64 -4.61 -0.70
CA ALA A 259 -7.79 -5.00 0.70
C ALA A 259 -9.24 -4.87 1.20
N HIS A 260 -9.94 -3.80 0.82
CA HIS A 260 -11.35 -3.59 1.15
C HIS A 260 -12.29 -4.58 0.45
N GLN A 261 -12.04 -4.90 -0.82
CA GLN A 261 -12.83 -5.93 -1.52
C GLN A 261 -12.59 -7.31 -0.93
N LEU A 262 -11.34 -7.64 -0.58
CA LEU A 262 -10.97 -8.90 0.02
C LEU A 262 -11.58 -9.08 1.42
N SER A 263 -11.62 -8.03 2.24
CA SER A 263 -12.23 -8.07 3.58
C SER A 263 -13.74 -8.28 3.57
N LYS A 264 -14.41 -7.99 2.45
CA LYS A 264 -15.83 -8.30 2.21
C LYS A 264 -16.06 -9.74 1.76
N THR A 265 -15.00 -10.46 1.40
CA THR A 265 -15.10 -11.91 1.19
C THR A 265 -15.11 -12.63 2.53
N ALA A 266 -15.51 -13.89 2.55
CA ALA A 266 -15.44 -14.72 3.76
C ALA A 266 -14.02 -15.27 4.04
N PHE A 267 -13.01 -14.88 3.25
CA PHE A 267 -11.63 -15.31 3.47
C PHE A 267 -10.95 -14.47 4.56
N THR A 268 -10.35 -15.13 5.55
CA THR A 268 -9.63 -14.51 6.67
C THR A 268 -8.12 -14.80 6.65
N ILE A 269 -7.66 -15.69 5.75
CA ILE A 269 -6.26 -16.11 5.71
C ILE A 269 -5.35 -15.19 4.86
N PHE A 270 -5.93 -14.27 4.09
CA PHE A 270 -5.21 -13.41 3.16
C PHE A 270 -5.00 -12.02 3.75
N ASN A 271 -3.75 -11.58 3.82
CA ASN A 271 -3.37 -10.24 4.27
C ASN A 271 -2.42 -9.59 3.24
N PRO A 272 -2.93 -8.73 2.34
CA PRO A 272 -2.09 -8.02 1.37
C PRO A 272 -1.01 -7.19 2.05
N LEU A 273 0.23 -7.25 1.57
CA LEU A 273 1.37 -6.55 2.16
C LEU A 273 1.87 -5.41 1.27
N GLN A 274 2.12 -5.68 0.00
CA GLN A 274 2.66 -4.71 -0.95
C GLN A 274 2.02 -4.93 -2.32
N ASP A 275 1.46 -3.89 -2.92
CA ASP A 275 1.20 -3.82 -4.34
C ASP A 275 2.48 -3.33 -5.03
N LEU A 276 3.09 -4.18 -5.86
CA LEU A 276 4.33 -3.83 -6.55
C LEU A 276 4.05 -3.30 -7.96
N GLY A 277 2.80 -3.28 -8.43
CA GLY A 277 2.41 -2.82 -9.76
C GLY A 277 2.70 -3.83 -10.88
N TYR A 278 2.70 -3.32 -12.12
CA TYR A 278 2.69 -4.14 -13.34
C TYR A 278 4.05 -4.23 -14.02
N TYR A 279 4.26 -5.28 -14.81
CA TYR A 279 5.30 -5.31 -15.83
C TYR A 279 4.81 -6.09 -17.04
N THR A 280 5.28 -5.71 -18.22
CA THR A 280 4.90 -6.37 -19.47
C THR A 280 6.04 -7.22 -19.98
N ILE A 281 5.70 -8.39 -20.50
CA ILE A 281 6.61 -9.27 -21.24
C ILE A 281 6.31 -9.09 -22.72
N ASN A 282 7.34 -8.79 -23.51
CA ASN A 282 7.25 -8.51 -24.93
C ASN A 282 8.09 -9.51 -25.74
N PRO A 283 7.57 -10.70 -26.07
CA PRO A 283 8.28 -11.72 -26.86
C PRO A 283 8.78 -11.19 -28.22
N LYS A 284 10.01 -11.56 -28.63
CA LYS A 284 10.65 -11.12 -29.88
C LYS A 284 10.88 -12.25 -30.91
N GLN A 285 10.02 -13.27 -30.89
CA GLN A 285 10.04 -14.50 -31.71
C GLN A 285 11.11 -15.55 -31.39
N ASP A 286 12.20 -15.24 -30.67
CA ASP A 286 13.14 -16.28 -30.26
C ASP A 286 12.46 -17.24 -29.27
N THR A 287 12.49 -18.54 -29.54
CA THR A 287 11.88 -19.56 -28.68
C THR A 287 12.94 -20.50 -28.13
N TYR A 288 12.80 -20.84 -26.85
CA TYR A 288 13.68 -21.79 -26.18
C TYR A 288 12.93 -23.09 -25.96
N ASN A 289 13.64 -24.21 -26.12
CA ASN A 289 13.08 -25.52 -25.81
C ASN A 289 12.80 -25.68 -24.30
N SER A 290 13.60 -25.03 -23.45
CA SER A 290 13.42 -24.99 -22.00
C SER A 290 14.15 -23.80 -21.37
N LEU A 291 13.73 -23.38 -20.17
CA LEU A 291 14.46 -22.39 -19.37
C LEU A 291 15.89 -22.83 -19.02
N SER A 292 16.14 -24.14 -18.96
CA SER A 292 17.49 -24.68 -18.74
C SER A 292 18.48 -24.33 -19.87
N ASN A 293 17.98 -23.97 -21.06
CA ASN A 293 18.80 -23.58 -22.20
C ASN A 293 19.30 -22.13 -22.12
N ILE A 294 18.73 -21.31 -21.23
CA ILE A 294 19.09 -19.90 -21.06
C ILE A 294 20.47 -19.80 -20.39
N LYS A 295 21.39 -19.05 -21.01
CA LYS A 295 22.78 -18.98 -20.55
C LYS A 295 23.10 -17.72 -19.76
N SER A 296 22.29 -16.68 -19.90
CA SER A 296 22.50 -15.39 -19.25
C SER A 296 21.20 -14.75 -18.79
N ALA A 297 21.27 -13.91 -17.76
CA ALA A 297 20.11 -13.12 -17.33
C ALA A 297 19.59 -12.20 -18.45
N GLN A 298 20.47 -11.67 -19.29
CA GLN A 298 20.11 -10.73 -20.36
C GLN A 298 19.15 -11.32 -21.40
N GLU A 299 19.19 -12.65 -21.63
CA GLU A 299 18.25 -13.37 -22.49
C GLU A 299 16.81 -13.36 -21.95
N ILE A 300 16.62 -13.16 -20.64
CA ILE A 300 15.30 -12.95 -20.02
C ILE A 300 14.97 -11.46 -19.97
N LEU A 301 15.92 -10.64 -19.50
CA LEU A 301 15.70 -9.20 -19.30
C LEU A 301 15.34 -8.45 -20.58
N CYS A 302 15.77 -8.93 -21.75
CA CYS A 302 15.46 -8.28 -23.03
C CYS A 302 13.97 -8.31 -23.42
N TYR A 303 13.15 -9.12 -22.74
CA TYR A 303 11.70 -9.21 -22.92
C TYR A 303 10.91 -8.40 -21.88
N ILE A 304 11.54 -7.96 -20.79
CA ILE A 304 10.85 -7.31 -19.67
C ILE A 304 10.78 -5.80 -19.91
N ASP A 305 9.57 -5.28 -19.97
CA ASP A 305 9.28 -3.86 -19.76
C ASP A 305 8.80 -3.65 -18.32
N THR A 306 9.69 -3.15 -17.47
CA THR A 306 9.41 -2.92 -16.04
C THR A 306 8.38 -1.83 -15.77
N ASN A 307 8.03 -1.03 -16.79
CA ASN A 307 7.01 0.03 -16.69
C ASN A 307 5.79 -0.29 -17.57
N GLY A 308 5.75 -1.47 -18.18
CA GLY A 308 4.63 -1.91 -18.98
C GLY A 308 3.35 -2.01 -18.14
N THR A 309 2.22 -1.64 -18.74
CA THR A 309 0.90 -1.61 -18.10
C THR A 309 -0.11 -2.36 -18.95
N PRO A 310 -1.13 -3.00 -18.36
CA PRO A 310 -2.18 -3.67 -19.11
C PRO A 310 -2.99 -2.67 -19.94
N ASP A 311 -3.74 -3.18 -20.92
CA ASP A 311 -4.69 -2.36 -21.65
C ASP A 311 -5.78 -1.82 -20.72
N ARG A 312 -6.33 -0.66 -21.07
CA ARG A 312 -7.43 -0.05 -20.31
C ARG A 312 -8.77 -0.58 -20.79
N LEU A 313 -9.62 -0.99 -19.84
CA LEU A 313 -11.00 -1.33 -20.11
C LEU A 313 -11.75 -0.10 -20.66
N GLN A 314 -12.39 -0.26 -21.81
CA GLN A 314 -13.26 0.77 -22.39
C GLN A 314 -14.63 0.73 -21.74
N SER A 315 -15.39 1.82 -21.86
CA SER A 315 -16.79 1.82 -21.40
C SER A 315 -17.56 0.66 -22.04
N ILE A 316 -18.24 -0.10 -21.18
CA ILE A 316 -19.11 -1.21 -21.57
C ILE A 316 -20.59 -0.80 -21.67
N THR A 317 -20.91 0.48 -21.38
CA THR A 317 -22.27 1.00 -21.46
C THR A 317 -22.80 0.89 -22.89
N GLY A 318 -23.98 0.27 -23.05
CA GLY A 318 -24.62 0.09 -24.36
C GLY A 318 -24.07 -1.06 -25.21
N LYS A 319 -23.13 -1.86 -24.69
CA LYS A 319 -22.63 -3.07 -25.36
C LYS A 319 -23.45 -4.30 -24.94
N GLU A 320 -24.67 -4.40 -25.45
CA GLU A 320 -25.61 -5.47 -25.05
C GLU A 320 -25.28 -6.84 -25.67
N GLU A 321 -24.79 -6.86 -26.91
CA GLU A 321 -24.35 -8.06 -27.63
C GLU A 321 -23.17 -7.75 -28.57
N VAL A 322 -22.22 -8.68 -28.67
CA VAL A 322 -21.12 -8.62 -29.65
C VAL A 322 -20.85 -9.98 -30.28
N ALA A 323 -20.77 -10.03 -31.61
CA ALA A 323 -20.43 -11.24 -32.35
C ALA A 323 -18.90 -11.40 -32.48
N PHE A 324 -18.41 -12.63 -32.30
CA PHE A 324 -17.01 -12.98 -32.47
C PHE A 324 -16.63 -13.17 -33.93
N GLU A 325 -15.35 -12.97 -34.21
CA GLU A 325 -14.73 -13.18 -35.51
C GLU A 325 -14.12 -14.58 -35.62
N ASN A 326 -13.72 -14.96 -36.83
CA ASN A 326 -12.97 -16.20 -37.11
C ASN A 326 -11.57 -15.89 -37.64
N PRO A 327 -10.66 -15.33 -36.81
CA PRO A 327 -9.32 -14.96 -37.25
C PRO A 327 -8.43 -16.18 -37.49
N ILE A 328 -7.28 -15.93 -38.12
CA ILE A 328 -6.24 -16.95 -38.31
C ILE A 328 -5.81 -17.49 -36.95
N GLN A 329 -5.78 -18.80 -36.82
CA GLN A 329 -5.32 -19.46 -35.60
C GLN A 329 -3.79 -19.31 -35.49
N THR A 330 -3.34 -18.68 -34.42
CA THR A 330 -1.93 -18.61 -34.03
C THR A 330 -1.73 -19.51 -32.83
N ALA A 331 -0.75 -20.41 -32.87
CA ALA A 331 -0.45 -21.32 -31.77
C ALA A 331 0.87 -20.93 -31.12
N LEU A 332 0.80 -20.40 -29.89
CA LEU A 332 1.96 -20.07 -29.08
C LEU A 332 2.17 -21.17 -28.04
N GLU A 333 3.24 -21.92 -28.14
CA GLU A 333 3.53 -22.97 -27.16
C GLU A 333 3.76 -22.37 -25.76
N ASN A 334 3.18 -22.99 -24.73
CA ASN A 334 3.33 -22.56 -23.33
C ASN A 334 4.74 -22.86 -22.78
N ARG A 335 5.73 -22.18 -23.35
CA ARG A 335 7.15 -22.21 -23.00
C ARG A 335 7.75 -20.83 -23.23
N PHE A 336 8.90 -20.55 -22.63
CA PHE A 336 9.58 -19.27 -22.78
C PHE A 336 9.82 -18.90 -24.27
N PRO A 337 9.52 -17.66 -24.71
CA PRO A 337 9.00 -16.49 -23.98
C PRO A 337 7.49 -16.32 -23.88
N TYR A 338 6.70 -17.27 -24.36
CA TYR A 338 5.23 -17.19 -24.39
C TYR A 338 4.55 -17.81 -23.15
N GLY A 339 5.33 -18.37 -22.23
CA GLY A 339 4.87 -18.97 -20.97
C GLY A 339 6.04 -19.33 -20.06
N GLN A 340 5.75 -19.80 -18.84
CA GLN A 340 6.74 -20.16 -17.80
C GLN A 340 7.63 -18.98 -17.40
N MET A 341 7.04 -17.82 -17.10
CA MET A 341 7.74 -16.55 -16.89
C MET A 341 7.77 -16.01 -15.47
N GLU A 342 7.44 -16.83 -14.49
CA GLU A 342 7.45 -16.47 -13.08
C GLU A 342 8.85 -15.99 -12.60
N VAL A 343 9.93 -16.43 -13.26
CA VAL A 343 11.30 -15.95 -13.00
C VAL A 343 11.50 -14.47 -13.39
N ALA A 344 10.76 -13.96 -14.37
CA ALA A 344 10.75 -12.54 -14.72
C ALA A 344 10.11 -11.71 -13.60
N GLY A 345 8.98 -12.17 -13.06
CA GLY A 345 8.33 -11.54 -11.91
C GLY A 345 9.22 -11.51 -10.66
N LEU A 346 10.01 -12.56 -10.42
CA LEU A 346 11.03 -12.56 -9.35
C LEU A 346 12.06 -11.45 -9.53
N HIS A 347 12.58 -11.25 -10.76
CA HIS A 347 13.52 -10.18 -11.05
C HIS A 347 12.89 -8.80 -10.80
N VAL A 348 11.66 -8.59 -11.28
CA VAL A 348 10.95 -7.31 -11.10
C VAL A 348 10.66 -7.06 -9.62
N ALA A 349 10.27 -8.08 -8.85
CA ALA A 349 10.10 -7.95 -7.40
C ALA A 349 11.41 -7.53 -6.70
N ALA A 350 12.54 -8.14 -7.07
CA ALA A 350 13.86 -7.73 -6.57
C ALA A 350 14.20 -6.28 -6.94
N LEU A 351 13.92 -5.85 -8.19
CA LEU A 351 14.09 -4.45 -8.64
C LEU A 351 13.27 -3.47 -7.80
N ARG A 352 12.09 -3.90 -7.36
CA ARG A 352 11.18 -3.16 -6.49
C ARG A 352 11.47 -3.36 -5.00
N LYS A 353 12.70 -3.79 -4.68
CA LYS A 353 13.27 -3.95 -3.33
C LYS A 353 12.57 -4.99 -2.45
N VAL A 354 11.92 -5.98 -3.06
CA VAL A 354 11.50 -7.17 -2.32
C VAL A 354 12.72 -8.02 -2.02
N GLU A 355 12.92 -8.29 -0.73
CA GLU A 355 13.92 -9.25 -0.27
C GLU A 355 13.45 -10.67 -0.56
N VAL A 356 13.78 -11.20 -1.74
CA VAL A 356 13.37 -12.54 -2.21
C VAL A 356 13.73 -13.63 -1.20
N GLN A 357 14.84 -13.47 -0.46
CA GLN A 357 15.26 -14.39 0.60
C GLN A 357 14.24 -14.55 1.75
N ASN A 358 13.37 -13.57 1.96
CA ASN A 358 12.38 -13.59 3.03
C ASN A 358 11.05 -14.22 2.59
N LEU A 359 10.82 -14.38 1.28
CA LEU A 359 9.64 -15.02 0.72
C LEU A 359 9.64 -16.52 1.00
N ASP A 360 8.45 -17.08 1.24
CA ASP A 360 8.25 -18.53 1.37
C ASP A 360 7.81 -19.14 0.03
N PHE A 361 7.00 -18.41 -0.75
CA PHE A 361 6.49 -18.90 -2.04
C PHE A 361 6.44 -17.85 -3.15
N VAL A 362 6.53 -18.33 -4.40
CA VAL A 362 6.09 -17.61 -5.61
C VAL A 362 4.93 -18.34 -6.26
N PHE A 363 3.79 -17.67 -6.40
CA PHE A 363 2.57 -18.22 -6.99
C PHE A 363 2.17 -17.47 -8.27
N GLY A 364 1.80 -18.24 -9.29
CA GLY A 364 1.00 -17.75 -10.41
C GLY A 364 -0.50 -17.81 -10.15
N GLY A 365 -1.31 -17.34 -11.10
CA GLY A 365 -2.77 -17.20 -10.96
C GLY A 365 -3.59 -18.49 -10.78
N SER A 366 -2.97 -19.68 -10.85
CA SER A 366 -3.66 -20.98 -10.73
C SER A 366 -3.33 -21.76 -9.46
N ILE A 367 -2.38 -21.29 -8.64
CA ILE A 367 -1.88 -22.07 -7.51
C ILE A 367 -2.88 -22.11 -6.35
N LEU A 368 -3.55 -21.00 -6.06
CA LEU A 368 -4.58 -20.94 -5.02
C LEU A 368 -5.75 -21.88 -5.33
N GLU A 369 -6.24 -21.88 -6.58
CA GLU A 369 -7.30 -22.81 -7.01
C GLU A 369 -6.86 -24.27 -6.81
N MET A 370 -5.64 -24.61 -7.24
CA MET A 370 -5.10 -25.95 -7.11
C MET A 370 -5.06 -26.41 -5.65
N LEU A 371 -4.55 -25.58 -4.74
CA LEU A 371 -4.47 -25.92 -3.32
C LEU A 371 -5.87 -25.99 -2.69
N ALA A 372 -6.71 -25.00 -2.93
CA ALA A 372 -8.03 -24.88 -2.33
C ALA A 372 -8.96 -26.04 -2.73
N THR A 373 -8.90 -26.45 -4.00
CA THR A 373 -9.73 -27.53 -4.55
C THR A 373 -9.07 -28.90 -4.49
N ARG A 374 -7.80 -28.98 -4.05
CA ARG A 374 -6.98 -30.21 -4.09
C ARG A 374 -6.85 -30.77 -5.51
N ASN A 375 -6.71 -29.88 -6.48
CA ASN A 375 -6.47 -30.20 -7.89
C ASN A 375 -7.48 -31.18 -8.50
N THR A 376 -8.79 -30.98 -8.26
CA THR A 376 -9.86 -31.85 -8.78
C THR A 376 -9.88 -31.99 -10.30
N ASN A 377 -9.28 -31.05 -11.03
CA ASN A 377 -9.14 -31.08 -12.48
C ASN A 377 -7.87 -31.82 -12.97
N ASN A 378 -7.10 -32.40 -12.05
CA ASN A 378 -5.90 -33.22 -12.29
C ASN A 378 -4.86 -32.56 -13.23
N GLN A 379 -4.65 -31.24 -13.06
CA GLN A 379 -3.65 -30.51 -13.84
C GLN A 379 -2.24 -30.79 -13.33
N PRO A 380 -1.22 -30.78 -14.19
CA PRO A 380 0.15 -31.07 -13.77
C PRO A 380 0.77 -29.84 -13.11
N PHE A 381 1.10 -29.92 -11.82
CA PHE A 381 1.82 -28.86 -11.10
C PHE A 381 3.18 -29.36 -10.62
N ILE A 382 4.17 -28.47 -10.69
CA ILE A 382 5.53 -28.72 -10.24
C ILE A 382 5.98 -27.61 -9.28
N ALA A 383 6.81 -27.97 -8.33
CA ALA A 383 7.41 -27.09 -7.35
C ALA A 383 8.94 -27.24 -7.35
N THR A 384 9.65 -26.14 -7.15
CA THR A 384 11.11 -26.13 -6.99
C THR A 384 11.55 -25.02 -6.04
N LEU A 385 12.72 -25.19 -5.43
CA LEU A 385 13.33 -24.14 -4.60
C LEU A 385 14.00 -23.11 -5.51
N VAL A 386 13.76 -21.82 -5.24
CA VAL A 386 14.48 -20.73 -5.90
C VAL A 386 15.93 -20.73 -5.39
N PRO A 387 16.94 -20.91 -6.26
CA PRO A 387 18.35 -21.00 -5.89
C PRO A 387 18.81 -19.87 -4.95
N GLY A 388 19.56 -20.26 -3.91
CA GLY A 388 20.10 -19.33 -2.91
C GLY A 388 19.08 -18.79 -1.91
N THR A 389 17.84 -19.29 -1.88
CA THR A 389 16.78 -18.82 -0.98
C THR A 389 16.01 -19.98 -0.34
N LYS A 390 15.10 -19.66 0.59
CA LYS A 390 14.08 -20.62 1.09
C LYS A 390 12.79 -20.63 0.24
N CYS A 391 12.69 -19.75 -0.73
CA CYS A 391 11.46 -19.50 -1.47
C CYS A 391 11.15 -20.64 -2.44
N ILE A 392 9.90 -21.12 -2.46
CA ILE A 392 9.45 -22.21 -3.32
C ILE A 392 8.59 -21.63 -4.44
N MET A 393 9.00 -21.86 -5.69
CA MET A 393 8.19 -21.52 -6.86
C MET A 393 7.31 -22.71 -7.23
N ILE A 394 6.02 -22.46 -7.45
CA ILE A 394 5.06 -23.46 -7.93
C ILE A 394 4.43 -22.96 -9.22
N ALA A 395 4.40 -23.82 -10.24
CA ALA A 395 3.80 -23.48 -11.52
C ALA A 395 3.04 -24.65 -12.13
N ASN A 396 2.14 -24.31 -13.06
CA ASN A 396 1.40 -25.26 -13.85
C ASN A 396 2.22 -25.71 -15.08
N ARG A 397 2.45 -27.02 -15.23
CA ARG A 397 3.19 -27.63 -16.36
C ARG A 397 2.28 -27.95 -17.55
N LYS A 398 1.21 -27.19 -17.75
CA LYS A 398 0.26 -27.36 -18.86
C LYS A 398 0.98 -27.34 -20.22
N GLN A 399 0.85 -28.42 -21.00
CA GLN A 399 1.42 -28.57 -22.35
C GLN A 399 0.38 -28.30 -23.44
N TYR A 400 -0.17 -27.10 -23.50
CA TYR A 400 -1.05 -26.70 -24.61
C TYR A 400 -0.57 -25.39 -25.22
N ALA A 401 -0.87 -25.17 -26.49
CA ALA A 401 -0.58 -23.91 -27.15
C ALA A 401 -1.69 -22.89 -26.85
N LYS A 402 -1.30 -21.67 -26.44
CA LYS A 402 -2.19 -20.50 -26.37
C LYS A 402 -2.62 -20.17 -27.81
N ASN A 403 -3.93 -20.13 -28.05
CA ASN A 403 -4.48 -19.77 -29.35
C ASN A 403 -5.23 -18.44 -29.25
N LEU A 404 -4.64 -17.37 -29.79
CA LEU A 404 -5.17 -16.01 -29.69
C LEU A 404 -6.48 -15.80 -30.48
N ALA A 405 -6.87 -16.75 -31.33
CA ALA A 405 -8.16 -16.77 -31.99
C ALA A 405 -9.31 -17.24 -31.08
N GLN A 406 -9.03 -17.76 -29.89
CA GLN A 406 -10.08 -18.20 -28.96
C GLN A 406 -10.94 -17.04 -28.46
N LEU A 407 -12.21 -17.34 -28.17
CA LEU A 407 -13.23 -16.33 -27.80
C LEU A 407 -12.84 -15.46 -26.59
N GLY A 408 -12.09 -16.01 -25.63
CA GLY A 408 -11.59 -15.25 -24.47
C GLY A 408 -10.72 -14.07 -24.89
N PHE A 409 -9.67 -14.34 -25.67
CA PHE A 409 -8.76 -13.30 -26.18
C PHE A 409 -9.45 -12.33 -27.15
N GLN A 410 -10.44 -12.78 -27.92
CA GLN A 410 -11.25 -11.87 -28.73
C GLN A 410 -12.08 -10.93 -27.84
N PHE A 411 -12.68 -11.46 -26.78
CA PHE A 411 -13.48 -10.67 -25.84
C PHE A 411 -12.63 -9.65 -25.08
N GLU A 412 -11.44 -10.05 -24.60
CA GLU A 412 -10.44 -9.15 -24.01
C GLU A 412 -10.10 -7.99 -24.94
N ARG A 413 -9.78 -8.27 -26.21
CA ARG A 413 -9.50 -7.24 -27.21
C ARG A 413 -10.69 -6.31 -27.42
N PHE A 414 -11.90 -6.85 -27.52
CA PHE A 414 -13.10 -6.03 -27.70
C PHE A 414 -13.37 -5.07 -26.52
N VAL A 415 -13.29 -5.56 -25.28
CA VAL A 415 -13.58 -4.73 -24.11
C VAL A 415 -12.47 -3.72 -23.82
N THR A 416 -11.26 -3.93 -24.35
CA THR A 416 -10.14 -2.97 -24.30
C THR A 416 -10.05 -2.05 -25.53
N GLY A 417 -10.92 -2.23 -26.53
CA GLY A 417 -11.00 -1.38 -27.73
C GLY A 417 -10.06 -1.80 -28.86
N LYS A 418 -9.40 -2.95 -28.76
CA LYS A 418 -8.62 -3.59 -29.82
C LYS A 418 -9.55 -4.36 -30.79
N SER A 419 -9.03 -4.69 -31.98
CA SER A 419 -9.76 -5.50 -32.96
C SER A 419 -9.83 -6.98 -32.53
N MET A 420 -11.02 -7.59 -32.61
CA MET A 420 -11.22 -9.03 -32.34
C MET A 420 -10.47 -9.94 -33.33
N GLY A 421 -10.07 -9.44 -34.49
CA GLY A 421 -9.29 -10.17 -35.49
C GLY A 421 -7.77 -10.14 -35.29
N ASP A 422 -7.26 -9.16 -34.55
CA ASP A 422 -5.81 -8.95 -34.33
C ASP A 422 -5.15 -9.97 -33.38
N THR A 423 -4.51 -10.99 -33.95
CA THR A 423 -3.76 -12.02 -33.22
C THR A 423 -2.25 -11.79 -33.21
N SER A 424 -1.80 -10.57 -33.54
CA SER A 424 -0.37 -10.24 -33.67
C SER A 424 0.30 -9.88 -32.35
N ASP A 425 -0.46 -9.32 -31.40
CA ASP A 425 0.03 -8.98 -30.07
C ASP A 425 0.19 -10.24 -29.22
N THR A 426 1.43 -10.56 -28.88
CA THR A 426 1.80 -11.71 -28.05
C THR A 426 2.32 -11.31 -26.68
N SER A 427 2.24 -10.01 -26.36
CA SER A 427 2.63 -9.50 -25.05
C SER A 427 1.66 -10.00 -23.98
N SER A 428 2.17 -10.06 -22.75
CA SER A 428 1.37 -10.33 -21.57
C SER A 428 1.80 -9.39 -20.46
N THR A 429 0.87 -9.01 -19.60
CA THR A 429 1.18 -8.15 -18.46
C THR A 429 0.81 -8.87 -17.18
N ASP A 430 1.76 -8.94 -16.25
CA ASP A 430 1.54 -9.48 -14.92
C ASP A 430 1.43 -8.33 -13.91
N HIS A 431 0.58 -8.52 -12.91
CA HIS A 431 0.63 -7.77 -11.67
C HIS A 431 1.44 -8.54 -10.65
N ILE A 432 2.25 -7.80 -9.88
CA ILE A 432 3.04 -8.36 -8.80
C ILE A 432 2.60 -7.76 -7.48
N GLN A 433 2.37 -8.63 -6.50
CA GLN A 433 2.07 -8.21 -5.13
C GLN A 433 2.61 -9.22 -4.12
N THR A 434 2.90 -8.77 -2.91
CA THR A 434 3.18 -9.66 -1.79
C THR A 434 1.97 -9.73 -0.86
N MET A 435 1.72 -10.93 -0.34
CA MET A 435 0.61 -11.22 0.55
C MET A 435 1.07 -12.21 1.61
N GLN A 436 0.64 -11.99 2.85
CA GLN A 436 0.77 -12.97 3.89
C GLN A 436 -0.44 -13.91 3.84
N ILE A 437 -0.16 -15.21 3.77
CA ILE A 437 -1.16 -16.29 3.80
C ILE A 437 -0.90 -17.16 5.01
N GLY A 438 -1.75 -17.05 6.03
CA GLY A 438 -1.45 -17.61 7.34
C GLY A 438 -0.15 -17.02 7.91
N ASN A 439 0.86 -17.86 8.14
CA ASN A 439 2.19 -17.44 8.62
C ASN A 439 3.24 -17.30 7.50
N MET A 440 2.88 -17.56 6.24
CA MET A 440 3.82 -17.60 5.12
C MET A 440 3.69 -16.35 4.24
N THR A 441 4.82 -15.88 3.72
CA THR A 441 4.87 -14.72 2.81
C THR A 441 4.95 -15.20 1.37
N VAL A 442 4.01 -14.76 0.54
CA VAL A 442 3.85 -15.19 -0.85
C VAL A 442 4.02 -14.00 -1.79
N LEU A 443 4.83 -14.16 -2.82
CA LEU A 443 4.86 -13.29 -3.98
C LEU A 443 3.90 -13.84 -5.04
N PHE A 444 2.91 -13.05 -5.44
CA PHE A 444 2.09 -13.35 -6.60
C PHE A 444 2.69 -12.71 -7.85
N VAL A 445 2.80 -13.50 -8.92
CA VAL A 445 3.16 -13.07 -10.27
C VAL A 445 2.06 -13.60 -11.17
N ALA A 446 1.04 -12.78 -11.43
CA ALA A 446 -0.18 -13.24 -12.09
C ALA A 446 -0.62 -12.30 -13.20
N GLU A 447 -0.97 -12.90 -14.36
CA GLU A 447 -1.44 -12.19 -15.55
C GLU A 447 -2.67 -11.34 -15.21
N VAL A 448 -2.70 -10.11 -15.74
CA VAL A 448 -3.80 -9.16 -15.63
C VAL A 448 -4.30 -8.84 -17.03
N ASP A 449 -5.60 -9.06 -17.25
CA ASP A 449 -6.22 -8.90 -18.56
C ASP A 449 -6.38 -7.42 -18.94
N ALA A 450 -6.74 -6.57 -17.98
CA ALA A 450 -6.91 -5.12 -18.19
C ALA A 450 -6.81 -4.32 -16.88
N VAL A 451 -6.85 -3.00 -17.00
CA VAL A 451 -7.08 -2.09 -15.86
C VAL A 451 -8.30 -1.19 -16.06
N ASP A 452 -8.91 -0.73 -14.97
CA ASP A 452 -10.02 0.21 -15.01
C ASP A 452 -9.56 1.69 -15.17
N GLU A 453 -10.47 2.64 -14.98
CA GLU A 453 -10.19 4.08 -15.08
C GLU A 453 -9.16 4.59 -14.06
N ASP A 454 -9.06 3.93 -12.91
CA ASP A 454 -8.11 4.25 -11.84
C ASP A 454 -6.82 3.42 -11.93
N SER A 455 -6.66 2.63 -12.98
CA SER A 455 -5.54 1.72 -13.20
C SER A 455 -5.50 0.54 -12.20
N PHE A 456 -6.64 0.13 -11.64
CA PHE A 456 -6.72 -1.10 -10.85
C PHE A 456 -6.92 -2.32 -11.74
N PRO A 457 -6.40 -3.51 -11.37
CA PRO A 457 -6.54 -4.71 -12.18
C PRO A 457 -8.01 -5.12 -12.35
N VAL A 458 -8.33 -5.59 -13.55
CA VAL A 458 -9.63 -6.14 -13.94
C VAL A 458 -9.40 -7.49 -14.60
N GLU A 459 -10.08 -8.51 -14.08
CA GLU A 459 -10.15 -9.83 -14.71
C GLU A 459 -11.22 -9.79 -15.81
N ILE A 460 -10.98 -10.43 -16.95
CA ILE A 460 -11.92 -10.53 -18.06
C ILE A 460 -12.28 -12.00 -18.29
N LYS A 461 -13.59 -12.29 -18.39
CA LYS A 461 -14.07 -13.64 -18.71
C LYS A 461 -15.27 -13.62 -19.64
N ILE A 462 -15.30 -14.60 -20.52
CA ILE A 462 -16.53 -15.01 -21.21
C ILE A 462 -16.90 -16.43 -20.80
N SER A 463 -18.07 -16.58 -20.20
CA SER A 463 -18.58 -17.88 -19.74
C SER A 463 -20.09 -17.82 -19.49
N SER A 464 -20.73 -18.97 -19.28
CA SER A 464 -22.03 -18.99 -18.59
C SER A 464 -21.86 -18.50 -17.13
N PRO A 465 -22.85 -17.79 -16.54
CA PRO A 465 -22.81 -17.34 -15.14
C PRO A 465 -22.55 -18.47 -14.13
N VAL A 466 -23.09 -19.67 -14.41
CA VAL A 466 -22.91 -20.87 -13.56
C VAL A 466 -21.43 -21.30 -13.47
N ASN A 467 -20.60 -20.87 -14.43
CA ASN A 467 -19.20 -21.27 -14.54
C ASN A 467 -18.21 -20.27 -13.91
N TRP A 468 -18.65 -19.20 -13.22
CA TRP A 468 -17.73 -18.26 -12.57
C TRP A 468 -16.79 -18.99 -11.60
N GLY A 469 -17.32 -19.95 -10.83
CA GLY A 469 -16.55 -20.94 -10.07
C GLY A 469 -15.51 -20.38 -9.09
N LEU A 470 -14.81 -21.29 -8.42
CA LEU A 470 -13.72 -20.91 -7.51
C LEU A 470 -12.48 -20.40 -8.27
N ARG A 471 -12.29 -20.86 -9.52
CA ARG A 471 -11.16 -20.47 -10.35
C ARG A 471 -11.06 -18.96 -10.53
N THR A 472 -12.16 -18.30 -10.93
CA THR A 472 -12.15 -16.85 -11.18
C THR A 472 -11.85 -16.07 -9.92
N VAL A 473 -12.44 -16.47 -8.77
CA VAL A 473 -12.16 -15.84 -7.47
C VAL A 473 -10.67 -15.90 -7.15
N PHE A 474 -10.04 -17.07 -7.31
CA PHE A 474 -8.63 -17.24 -6.99
C PHE A 474 -7.69 -16.57 -8.01
N GLN A 475 -8.08 -16.46 -9.28
CA GLN A 475 -7.36 -15.64 -10.26
C GLN A 475 -7.38 -14.16 -9.86
N MET A 476 -8.56 -13.63 -9.54
CA MET A 476 -8.73 -12.25 -9.08
C MET A 476 -7.94 -11.95 -7.80
N ILE A 477 -7.95 -12.86 -6.82
CA ILE A 477 -7.14 -12.72 -5.61
C ILE A 477 -5.65 -12.71 -5.94
N SER A 478 -5.20 -13.59 -6.85
CA SER A 478 -3.79 -13.72 -7.22
C SER A 478 -3.28 -12.46 -7.94
N ASN A 479 -4.05 -11.92 -8.88
CA ASN A 479 -3.65 -10.77 -9.70
C ASN A 479 -4.16 -9.41 -9.18
N GLY A 480 -4.76 -9.38 -7.99
CA GLY A 480 -5.20 -8.15 -7.34
C GLY A 480 -6.48 -7.52 -7.93
N SER A 481 -7.18 -8.24 -8.82
CA SER A 481 -8.38 -7.71 -9.47
C SER A 481 -9.51 -7.46 -8.48
N THR A 482 -10.03 -6.24 -8.50
CA THR A 482 -11.19 -5.83 -7.69
C THR A 482 -12.51 -6.00 -8.44
N LYS A 483 -12.43 -6.13 -9.77
CA LYS A 483 -13.57 -6.22 -10.67
C LYS A 483 -13.36 -7.34 -11.69
N LEU A 484 -14.45 -7.98 -12.07
CA LEU A 484 -14.56 -8.92 -13.17
C LEU A 484 -15.40 -8.27 -14.27
N CYS A 485 -14.84 -8.10 -15.46
CA CYS A 485 -15.60 -7.81 -16.67
C CYS A 485 -16.04 -9.12 -17.31
N HIS A 486 -17.32 -9.43 -17.17
CA HIS A 486 -17.90 -10.70 -17.59
C HIS A 486 -18.87 -10.51 -18.74
N GLY A 487 -18.73 -11.34 -19.79
CA GLY A 487 -19.73 -11.52 -20.84
C GLY A 487 -20.33 -12.93 -20.78
N GLU A 488 -21.65 -13.02 -20.97
CA GLU A 488 -22.34 -14.30 -21.09
C GLU A 488 -22.15 -14.89 -22.49
N ARG A 489 -21.71 -16.15 -22.56
CA ARG A 489 -21.52 -16.82 -23.85
C ARG A 489 -22.86 -17.24 -24.45
N ASN A 490 -23.19 -16.71 -25.63
CA ASN A 490 -24.32 -17.14 -26.45
C ASN A 490 -23.83 -17.60 -27.84
N GLY A 491 -23.45 -18.87 -27.96
CA GLY A 491 -22.90 -19.41 -29.21
C GLY A 491 -21.58 -18.72 -29.63
N TRP A 492 -21.66 -17.93 -30.71
CA TRP A 492 -20.58 -17.09 -31.27
C TRP A 492 -20.74 -15.60 -30.93
N SER A 493 -21.55 -15.25 -29.94
CA SER A 493 -21.62 -13.91 -29.38
C SER A 493 -21.39 -13.89 -27.87
N ALA A 494 -21.06 -12.71 -27.35
CA ALA A 494 -21.10 -12.38 -25.94
C ALA A 494 -22.27 -11.43 -25.68
N THR A 495 -23.10 -11.74 -24.70
CA THR A 495 -24.25 -10.93 -24.26
C THR A 495 -24.09 -10.53 -22.79
N ASN A 496 -24.98 -9.67 -22.28
CA ASN A 496 -25.06 -9.34 -20.85
C ASN A 496 -23.70 -8.90 -20.25
N ILE A 497 -22.94 -8.07 -20.98
CA ILE A 497 -21.61 -7.64 -20.58
C ILE A 497 -21.73 -6.73 -19.35
N ALA A 498 -21.11 -7.12 -18.24
CA ALA A 498 -21.23 -6.41 -16.97
C ALA A 498 -19.94 -6.46 -16.16
N LEU A 499 -19.77 -5.46 -15.29
CA LEU A 499 -18.78 -5.46 -14.23
C LEU A 499 -19.36 -6.05 -12.95
N LYS A 500 -18.60 -6.90 -12.27
CA LYS A 500 -18.93 -7.49 -10.97
C LYS A 500 -17.78 -7.28 -10.02
N SER A 501 -18.07 -6.96 -8.76
CA SER A 501 -17.01 -6.81 -7.75
C SER A 501 -16.43 -8.17 -7.34
N LEU A 502 -15.20 -8.19 -6.84
CA LEU A 502 -14.59 -9.41 -6.27
C LEU A 502 -15.50 -10.02 -5.19
N SER A 503 -16.09 -9.20 -4.32
CA SER A 503 -16.99 -9.69 -3.26
C SER A 503 -18.23 -10.38 -3.83
N ASP A 504 -18.84 -9.83 -4.90
CA ASP A 504 -20.03 -10.44 -5.52
C ASP A 504 -19.69 -11.77 -6.21
N VAL A 505 -18.54 -11.81 -6.91
CA VAL A 505 -18.06 -13.04 -7.57
C VAL A 505 -17.76 -14.11 -6.52
N ALA A 506 -17.11 -13.73 -5.41
CA ALA A 506 -16.83 -14.65 -4.30
C ALA A 506 -18.12 -15.18 -3.66
N GLU A 507 -19.06 -14.30 -3.31
CA GLU A 507 -20.34 -14.69 -2.73
C GLU A 507 -21.11 -15.67 -3.63
N TYR A 508 -21.19 -15.38 -4.93
CA TYR A 508 -21.82 -16.26 -5.89
C TYR A 508 -21.12 -17.61 -5.96
N SER A 509 -19.79 -17.63 -6.09
CA SER A 509 -19.01 -18.86 -6.20
C SER A 509 -19.11 -19.73 -4.95
N PHE A 510 -19.18 -19.14 -3.75
CA PHE A 510 -19.35 -19.91 -2.50
C PHE A 510 -20.73 -20.56 -2.41
N LYS A 511 -21.80 -19.86 -2.84
CA LYS A 511 -23.16 -20.40 -2.86
C LYS A 511 -23.33 -21.63 -3.76
N HIS A 512 -22.48 -21.77 -4.79
CA HIS A 512 -22.53 -22.85 -5.78
C HIS A 512 -21.36 -23.84 -5.65
N SER A 513 -20.47 -23.65 -4.67
CA SER A 513 -19.33 -24.52 -4.41
C SER A 513 -19.73 -25.70 -3.51
N ILE A 514 -19.15 -26.88 -3.77
CA ILE A 514 -19.27 -28.03 -2.87
C ILE A 514 -18.41 -27.89 -1.61
N PHE A 515 -17.44 -26.98 -1.63
CA PHE A 515 -16.59 -26.65 -0.49
C PHE A 515 -17.11 -25.40 0.19
N ASP A 516 -17.20 -25.43 1.51
CA ASP A 516 -17.33 -24.21 2.31
C ASP A 516 -16.00 -23.45 2.35
N VAL A 517 -16.07 -22.17 2.73
CA VAL A 517 -14.90 -21.28 2.74
C VAL A 517 -13.85 -21.74 3.75
N SER A 518 -14.26 -22.30 4.89
CA SER A 518 -13.34 -22.81 5.90
C SER A 518 -12.51 -23.99 5.38
N ALA A 519 -13.15 -24.90 4.62
CA ALA A 519 -12.50 -26.02 3.96
C ALA A 519 -11.51 -25.55 2.89
N LEU A 520 -11.88 -24.55 2.07
CA LEU A 520 -10.98 -23.97 1.07
C LEU A 520 -9.73 -23.38 1.72
N GLN A 521 -9.89 -22.61 2.82
CA GLN A 521 -8.78 -22.04 3.56
C GLN A 521 -7.87 -23.09 4.17
N THR A 522 -8.47 -24.09 4.82
CA THR A 522 -7.73 -25.21 5.43
C THR A 522 -6.91 -25.93 4.37
N ASN A 523 -7.50 -26.19 3.20
CA ASN A 523 -6.80 -26.84 2.09
C ASN A 523 -5.61 -26.02 1.58
N ILE A 524 -5.75 -24.70 1.47
CA ILE A 524 -4.65 -23.81 1.09
C ILE A 524 -3.52 -23.90 2.12
N LEU A 525 -3.82 -23.70 3.41
CA LEU A 525 -2.81 -23.70 4.46
C LEU A 525 -2.11 -25.05 4.60
N ASP A 526 -2.87 -26.16 4.61
CA ASP A 526 -2.32 -27.52 4.70
C ASP A 526 -1.43 -27.84 3.49
N GLY A 527 -1.86 -27.47 2.29
CA GLY A 527 -1.10 -27.64 1.07
C GLY A 527 0.22 -26.85 1.11
N MET A 528 0.17 -25.57 1.48
CA MET A 528 1.37 -24.76 1.62
C MET A 528 2.35 -25.34 2.66
N ASN A 529 1.85 -25.69 3.85
CA ASN A 529 2.68 -26.28 4.92
C ASN A 529 3.35 -27.59 4.49
N MET A 530 2.60 -28.46 3.82
CA MET A 530 3.13 -29.74 3.33
C MET A 530 4.20 -29.51 2.25
N ILE A 531 3.99 -28.58 1.31
CA ILE A 531 5.00 -28.25 0.29
C ILE A 531 6.27 -27.69 0.94
N ALA A 532 6.13 -26.71 1.84
CA ALA A 532 7.25 -26.11 2.57
C ALA A 532 8.07 -27.15 3.36
N SER A 533 7.41 -28.16 3.93
CA SER A 533 8.10 -29.19 4.72
C SER A 533 8.91 -30.20 3.88
N LYS A 534 8.57 -30.36 2.60
CA LYS A 534 9.06 -31.45 1.73
C LYS A 534 9.98 -31.00 0.61
N VAL A 535 9.74 -29.83 0.01
CA VAL A 535 10.58 -29.30 -1.07
C VAL A 535 11.90 -28.83 -0.48
N LYS A 536 13.01 -29.50 -0.83
CA LYS A 536 14.36 -29.18 -0.33
C LYS A 536 15.38 -29.37 -1.45
N GLY A 537 16.42 -28.54 -1.47
CA GLY A 537 17.46 -28.60 -2.50
C GLY A 537 16.97 -28.19 -3.90
N SER A 538 17.81 -28.41 -4.91
CA SER A 538 17.60 -27.94 -6.30
C SER A 538 16.79 -28.91 -7.19
N GLY A 539 15.89 -29.70 -6.58
CA GLY A 539 15.06 -30.67 -7.28
C GLY A 539 13.75 -30.10 -7.83
N LEU A 540 13.17 -30.82 -8.80
CA LEU A 540 11.78 -30.64 -9.23
C LEU A 540 10.88 -31.63 -8.50
N TYR A 541 9.73 -31.15 -8.01
CA TYR A 541 8.76 -31.96 -7.29
C TYR A 541 7.39 -31.84 -7.94
N LYS A 542 6.82 -32.95 -8.40
CA LYS A 542 5.45 -33.00 -8.89
C LYS A 542 4.47 -32.99 -7.72
N VAL A 543 3.48 -32.11 -7.79
CA VAL A 543 2.38 -32.02 -6.81
C VAL A 543 1.25 -32.94 -7.25
N ILE A 544 0.93 -33.93 -6.43
CA ILE A 544 -0.09 -34.94 -6.71
C ILE A 544 -1.09 -34.96 -5.56
N PHE A 545 -2.39 -34.99 -5.90
CA PHE A 545 -3.45 -35.19 -4.93
C PHE A 545 -4.07 -36.58 -5.13
N ASP A 546 -4.20 -37.30 -4.03
CA ASP A 546 -4.82 -38.62 -3.93
C ASP A 546 -5.96 -38.50 -2.92
N GLY A 547 -7.13 -38.13 -3.45
CA GLY A 547 -8.31 -37.75 -2.68
C GLY A 547 -8.02 -36.59 -1.72
N LYS A 548 -7.98 -36.89 -0.42
CA LYS A 548 -7.70 -35.89 0.62
C LYS A 548 -6.22 -35.69 0.92
N THR A 549 -5.34 -36.52 0.36
CA THR A 549 -3.91 -36.51 0.69
C THR A 549 -3.12 -35.87 -0.44
N MET A 550 -2.12 -35.06 -0.08
CA MET A 550 -1.18 -34.51 -1.05
C MET A 550 0.16 -35.24 -0.93
N LYS A 551 0.75 -35.56 -2.07
CA LYS A 551 2.06 -36.22 -2.20
C LYS A 551 2.94 -35.36 -3.10
N LEU A 552 4.22 -35.27 -2.75
CA LEU A 552 5.25 -34.67 -3.59
C LEU A 552 6.17 -35.77 -4.10
N VAL A 553 6.27 -35.89 -5.42
CA VAL A 553 7.12 -36.88 -6.08
C VAL A 553 8.32 -36.15 -6.67
N TYR A 554 9.52 -36.50 -6.21
CA TYR A 554 10.75 -35.98 -6.79
C TYR A 554 10.87 -36.47 -8.25
N GLU A 555 11.04 -35.54 -9.18
CA GLU A 555 11.40 -35.82 -10.57
C GLU A 555 12.85 -35.39 -10.77
N SER A 556 13.70 -36.31 -11.25
CA SER A 556 15.04 -35.93 -11.70
C SER A 556 14.91 -34.86 -12.77
N ASN A 557 15.75 -33.81 -12.74
CA ASN A 557 15.69 -32.67 -13.67
C ASN A 557 15.71 -33.11 -15.13
N GLU A 558 14.54 -33.39 -15.71
CA GLU A 558 14.39 -33.46 -17.15
C GLU A 558 14.58 -32.04 -17.67
N LEU A 559 15.78 -31.77 -18.21
CA LEU A 559 16.18 -30.46 -18.71
C LEU A 559 15.17 -29.82 -19.67
N GLN A 560 14.29 -30.61 -20.28
CA GLN A 560 13.23 -30.15 -21.19
C GLN A 560 12.13 -29.34 -20.47
N TYR A 561 11.95 -29.48 -19.16
CA TYR A 561 10.80 -28.88 -18.43
C TYR A 561 11.21 -28.09 -17.19
N ALA A 562 12.41 -27.50 -17.23
CA ALA A 562 12.89 -26.69 -16.12
C ALA A 562 11.96 -25.50 -15.85
N LEU A 563 11.58 -25.33 -14.58
CA LEU A 563 10.78 -24.19 -14.12
C LEU A 563 11.63 -22.93 -13.89
N LEU A 564 12.94 -23.11 -13.74
CA LEU A 564 13.91 -22.05 -13.57
C LEU A 564 15.10 -22.28 -14.53
N PRO A 565 15.79 -21.22 -14.95
CA PRO A 565 17.09 -21.35 -15.60
C PRO A 565 18.15 -21.85 -14.61
N SER A 566 19.41 -21.95 -15.02
CA SER A 566 20.49 -22.36 -14.13
C SER A 566 20.59 -21.48 -12.87
N ASP A 567 21.06 -22.06 -11.76
CA ASP A 567 21.26 -21.37 -10.48
C ASP A 567 22.02 -20.04 -10.66
N TYR A 568 23.08 -20.04 -11.48
CA TYR A 568 23.84 -18.84 -11.82
C TYR A 568 22.98 -17.73 -12.44
N VAL A 569 22.08 -18.07 -13.36
CA VAL A 569 21.18 -17.10 -14.02
C VAL A 569 20.15 -16.58 -13.01
N VAL A 570 19.54 -17.45 -12.21
CA VAL A 570 18.56 -17.03 -11.18
C VAL A 570 19.21 -16.10 -10.16
N GLU A 571 20.39 -16.45 -9.65
CA GLU A 571 21.12 -15.60 -8.71
C GLU A 571 21.43 -14.23 -9.28
N ARG A 572 21.81 -14.15 -10.57
CA ARG A 572 22.04 -12.86 -11.26
C ARG A 572 20.77 -12.04 -11.45
N LEU A 573 19.61 -12.69 -11.60
CA LEU A 573 18.33 -12.01 -11.73
C LEU A 573 17.86 -11.42 -10.40
N ILE A 574 18.08 -12.11 -9.28
CA ILE A 574 17.58 -11.65 -7.97
C ILE A 574 18.60 -10.84 -7.16
N LYS A 575 19.92 -11.02 -7.40
CA LYS A 575 20.97 -10.21 -6.75
C LYS A 575 21.23 -8.94 -7.57
N LEU A 576 20.57 -7.87 -7.20
CA LEU A 576 20.86 -6.55 -7.77
C LEU A 576 22.10 -5.97 -7.11
N ASP A 577 23.16 -5.83 -7.91
CA ASP A 577 24.39 -5.17 -7.50
C ASP A 577 24.07 -3.68 -7.27
N THR A 578 24.03 -3.24 -6.02
CA THR A 578 23.68 -1.87 -5.60
C THR A 578 24.68 -0.81 -6.08
N SER A 579 25.70 -1.21 -6.84
CA SER A 579 26.83 -0.41 -7.28
C SER A 579 26.67 0.26 -8.66
N ASN A 580 25.64 -0.07 -9.48
CA ASN A 580 25.63 0.34 -10.90
C ASN A 580 24.41 1.13 -11.42
N HIS A 581 23.47 1.57 -10.57
CA HIS A 581 22.28 2.32 -11.04
C HIS A 581 22.45 3.84 -11.14
N SER A 582 23.66 4.39 -10.99
CA SER A 582 23.93 5.82 -11.16
C SER A 582 24.31 6.23 -12.60
N HIS A 583 24.43 5.30 -13.56
CA HIS A 583 25.03 5.61 -14.86
C HIS A 583 24.14 5.57 -16.12
N SER A 584 22.84 5.26 -16.04
CA SER A 584 21.99 5.21 -17.25
C SER A 584 21.13 6.46 -17.52
N LEU A 585 21.08 7.46 -16.63
CA LEU A 585 20.26 8.67 -16.82
C LEU A 585 20.98 9.87 -17.47
N HIS A 586 22.25 9.73 -17.87
CA HIS A 586 23.03 10.80 -18.50
C HIS A 586 23.73 10.39 -19.80
N ARG A 587 22.97 9.83 -20.74
CA ARG A 587 23.44 9.78 -22.14
C ARG A 587 22.29 9.77 -23.15
N LYS A 588 21.83 10.98 -23.50
CA LYS A 588 21.33 11.35 -24.84
C LYS A 588 21.01 12.85 -24.87
N ARG A 589 22.04 13.68 -25.05
CA ARG A 589 21.92 15.03 -25.64
C ARG A 589 23.29 15.50 -26.13
N ARG A 590 23.64 15.00 -27.32
CA ARG A 590 24.57 15.49 -28.36
C ARG A 590 24.23 14.58 -29.55
N SER A 591 23.98 15.01 -30.77
CA SER A 591 24.09 16.30 -31.45
C SER A 591 23.62 16.02 -32.89
N SER A 592 22.74 16.86 -33.43
CA SER A 592 22.48 17.01 -34.87
C SER A 592 21.88 18.42 -35.05
N GLU A 593 22.73 19.39 -35.44
CA GLU A 593 22.61 20.18 -36.69
C GLU A 593 21.33 21.05 -36.70
N ILE A 594 21.41 22.38 -36.64
CA ILE A 594 22.04 23.34 -37.59
C ILE A 594 22.70 24.50 -36.83
#